data_AF-A0A920LC72-F1
#
_entry.id   AF-A0A920LC72-F1
#
_cell.length_a   1.000
_cell.length_b   1.000
_cell.length_c   1.000
_cell.angle_alpha   90.00
_cell.angle_beta   90.00
_cell.angle_gamma   90.00
#
_symmetry.space_group_name_H-M   'P 1'
#
loop_
_entity.id
_entity.type
_entity.pdbx_description
1 polymer ?
#
loop_
_entity_poly.entity_id
_entity_poly.type
_entity_poly.pdbx_seq_one_letter_code
_entity_poly.pdbx_strand_id
1 'polypeptide(L)'
;MDRTHNPEFTNLEFYVAYKDYNWMMDLTEKLLENTVTELYGKSDVAYGANKIDFKGPYPRIPILEAIKNETGIDVENLNDIELSEKAKNIGIEVDSTMGRGKIIDSIFGDKCESNFIQPTFIIDYPKEMSPLTKQHRNKANLTERFELLVNGSEIANAYSELNDPIDQLERFEDQLKLSEKGDDEAMFIDHDFIRSLEYGMPPTSGIGFGIDRLVMLLTNHKSIQEVIFFPQMRPEKNEVKLNDEERKVFDFMKKNKKVEIEELKNYAELSNKKWDKTIKSLTKNKLLKVFKNDSGIFVELT
;
A
#
# COMPACT_ATOMS: atom_id res chain seq x y z
N MET A 1 -7.23 1.60 1.93
CA MET A 1 -8.19 1.40 0.83
C MET A 1 -8.32 2.68 0.06
N ASP A 2 -7.78 2.65 -1.13
CA ASP A 2 -7.91 3.69 -2.14
C ASP A 2 -8.46 3.04 -3.42
N ARG A 3 -8.23 3.66 -4.58
CA ARG A 3 -8.76 3.20 -5.87
C ARG A 3 -8.02 1.98 -6.43
N THR A 4 -6.83 1.68 -5.94
CA THR A 4 -5.92 0.66 -6.48
C THR A 4 -5.48 -0.37 -5.44
N HIS A 5 -5.85 -0.19 -4.17
CA HIS A 5 -5.47 -1.07 -3.06
C HIS A 5 -6.69 -1.60 -2.30
N ASN A 6 -6.87 -2.93 -2.37
CA ASN A 6 -7.76 -3.70 -1.50
C ASN A 6 -6.91 -4.49 -0.48
N PRO A 7 -7.36 -4.67 0.78
CA PRO A 7 -6.53 -5.32 1.81
C PRO A 7 -6.15 -6.77 1.49
N GLU A 8 -7.00 -7.45 0.73
CA GLU A 8 -6.73 -8.75 0.12
C GLU A 8 -6.76 -8.59 -1.40
N PHE A 9 -5.79 -9.14 -2.11
CA PHE A 9 -5.65 -9.02 -3.56
C PHE A 9 -4.97 -10.28 -4.12
N THR A 10 -4.99 -10.43 -5.43
CA THR A 10 -4.42 -11.57 -6.16
C THR A 10 -3.07 -11.18 -6.76
N ASN A 11 -2.01 -11.84 -6.30
CA ASN A 11 -0.68 -11.74 -6.90
C ASN A 11 -0.33 -13.06 -7.62
N LEU A 12 0.26 -12.96 -8.81
CA LEU A 12 0.93 -14.10 -9.44
C LEU A 12 2.42 -13.95 -9.23
N GLU A 13 3.03 -14.89 -8.52
CA GLU A 13 4.49 -14.97 -8.38
C GLU A 13 5.03 -16.23 -9.04
N PHE A 14 6.16 -16.09 -9.72
CA PHE A 14 6.94 -17.25 -10.16
C PHE A 14 8.43 -16.94 -10.17
N TYR A 15 9.22 -18.01 -10.03
CA TYR A 15 10.68 -17.95 -9.92
C TYR A 15 11.30 -18.91 -10.93
N VAL A 16 12.32 -18.46 -11.64
CA VAL A 16 12.99 -19.23 -12.70
C VAL A 16 14.48 -19.33 -12.43
N ALA A 17 14.95 -20.55 -12.16
CA ALA A 17 16.37 -20.84 -11.96
C ALA A 17 17.18 -20.62 -13.25
N TYR A 18 18.43 -20.22 -13.06
CA TYR A 18 19.44 -19.90 -14.08
C TYR A 18 19.06 -18.74 -15.02
N LYS A 19 18.18 -17.84 -14.56
CA LYS A 19 17.75 -16.63 -15.27
C LYS A 19 18.02 -15.38 -14.44
N ASP A 20 18.02 -14.25 -15.12
CA ASP A 20 18.21 -12.92 -14.54
C ASP A 20 17.04 -11.99 -14.93
N TYR A 21 17.01 -10.79 -14.36
CA TYR A 21 15.98 -9.79 -14.62
C TYR A 21 15.87 -9.38 -16.11
N ASN A 22 16.94 -9.47 -16.90
CA ASN A 22 16.88 -9.18 -18.34
C ASN A 22 16.04 -10.22 -19.08
N TRP A 23 16.27 -11.50 -18.78
CA TRP A 23 15.45 -12.56 -19.33
C TRP A 23 13.99 -12.43 -18.87
N MET A 24 13.77 -12.00 -17.62
CA MET A 24 12.42 -11.79 -17.09
C MET A 24 11.68 -10.64 -17.79
N MET A 25 12.37 -9.55 -18.17
CA MET A 25 11.79 -8.51 -19.02
C MET A 25 11.35 -9.07 -20.38
N ASP A 26 12.22 -9.83 -21.07
CA ASP A 26 11.90 -10.44 -22.37
C ASP A 26 10.72 -11.44 -22.29
N LEU A 27 10.62 -12.17 -21.17
CA LEU A 27 9.49 -13.07 -20.92
C LEU A 27 8.20 -12.27 -20.67
N THR A 28 8.28 -11.21 -19.87
CA THR A 28 7.14 -10.37 -19.49
C THR A 28 6.50 -9.71 -20.70
N GLU A 29 7.30 -9.18 -21.63
CA GLU A 29 6.82 -8.63 -22.91
C GLU A 29 5.99 -9.67 -23.68
N LYS A 30 6.54 -10.87 -23.89
CA LYS A 30 5.86 -11.95 -24.62
C LYS A 30 4.62 -12.44 -23.91
N LEU A 31 4.67 -12.55 -22.59
CA LEU A 31 3.53 -13.00 -21.77
C LEU A 31 2.36 -12.05 -21.92
N LEU A 32 2.60 -10.75 -21.78
CA LEU A 32 1.56 -9.72 -21.86
C LEU A 32 1.03 -9.55 -23.29
N GLU A 33 1.90 -9.50 -24.30
CA GLU A 33 1.47 -9.41 -25.71
C GLU A 33 0.56 -10.58 -26.08
N ASN A 34 0.96 -11.81 -25.72
CA ASN A 34 0.16 -13.01 -25.97
C ASN A 34 -1.16 -12.99 -25.21
N THR A 35 -1.15 -12.59 -23.93
CA THR A 35 -2.37 -12.51 -23.12
C THR A 35 -3.38 -11.54 -23.72
N VAL A 36 -2.93 -10.35 -24.11
CA VAL A 36 -3.81 -9.33 -24.70
C VAL A 36 -4.30 -9.77 -26.09
N THR A 37 -3.43 -10.37 -26.89
CA THR A 37 -3.80 -10.90 -28.21
C THR A 37 -4.83 -12.02 -28.12
N GLU A 38 -4.69 -12.93 -27.16
CA GLU A 38 -5.66 -14.02 -26.94
C GLU A 38 -7.03 -13.48 -26.48
N LEU A 39 -7.03 -12.46 -25.61
CA LEU A 39 -8.27 -11.88 -25.08
C LEU A 39 -9.01 -11.01 -26.11
N TYR A 40 -8.29 -10.24 -26.92
CA TYR A 40 -8.87 -9.18 -27.76
C TYR A 40 -8.63 -9.34 -29.27
N GLY A 41 -7.84 -10.34 -29.70
CA GLY A 41 -7.45 -10.53 -31.11
C GLY A 41 -6.46 -9.52 -31.65
N LYS A 42 -5.85 -8.70 -30.78
CA LYS A 42 -4.89 -7.62 -31.09
C LYS A 42 -4.01 -7.34 -29.86
N SER A 43 -2.89 -6.65 -30.04
CA SER A 43 -1.95 -6.32 -28.95
C SER A 43 -2.32 -5.06 -28.16
N ASP A 44 -3.37 -4.33 -28.56
CA ASP A 44 -3.71 -3.04 -27.99
C ASP A 44 -5.09 -2.99 -27.30
N VAL A 45 -5.19 -2.22 -26.22
CA VAL A 45 -6.44 -1.97 -25.47
C VAL A 45 -6.64 -0.47 -25.22
N ALA A 46 -7.88 -0.09 -24.94
CA ALA A 46 -8.21 1.28 -24.55
C ALA A 46 -8.28 1.37 -23.02
N TYR A 47 -7.65 2.40 -22.46
CA TYR A 47 -7.75 2.75 -21.04
C TYR A 47 -8.01 4.24 -20.89
N GLY A 48 -9.22 4.62 -20.49
CA GLY A 48 -9.69 6.00 -20.53
C GLY A 48 -9.59 6.58 -21.94
N ALA A 49 -8.79 7.63 -22.11
CA ALA A 49 -8.52 8.25 -23.41
C ALA A 49 -7.30 7.68 -24.13
N ASN A 50 -6.52 6.82 -23.46
CA ASN A 50 -5.27 6.30 -23.97
C ASN A 50 -5.47 4.98 -24.72
N LYS A 51 -4.66 4.77 -25.75
CA LYS A 51 -4.50 3.48 -26.43
C LYS A 51 -3.16 2.89 -25.99
N ILE A 52 -3.19 1.73 -25.35
CA ILE A 52 -2.02 1.07 -24.77
C ILE A 52 -1.70 -0.14 -25.65
N ASP A 53 -0.48 -0.21 -26.18
CA ASP A 53 -0.01 -1.33 -26.99
C ASP A 53 0.95 -2.19 -26.16
N PHE A 54 0.64 -3.47 -26.03
CA PHE A 54 1.44 -4.46 -25.32
C PHE A 54 2.43 -5.17 -26.23
N LYS A 55 2.55 -4.75 -27.49
CA LYS A 55 3.58 -5.28 -28.38
C LYS A 55 4.96 -4.77 -27.96
N GLY A 56 5.87 -5.71 -27.69
CA GLY A 56 7.26 -5.38 -27.35
C GLY A 56 8.08 -4.87 -28.55
N PRO A 57 9.30 -4.39 -28.31
CA PRO A 57 9.97 -4.27 -27.01
C PRO A 57 9.55 -3.01 -26.23
N TYR A 58 9.52 -3.10 -24.90
CA TYR A 58 9.21 -1.97 -24.02
C TYR A 58 10.48 -1.14 -23.74
N PRO A 59 10.38 0.19 -23.57
CA PRO A 59 11.49 1.00 -23.11
C PRO A 59 11.98 0.52 -21.74
N ARG A 60 13.30 0.56 -21.54
CA ARG A 60 13.97 0.25 -20.27
C ARG A 60 14.67 1.49 -19.77
N ILE A 61 14.20 2.07 -18.68
CA ILE A 61 14.63 3.39 -18.20
C ILE A 61 15.13 3.25 -16.75
N PRO A 62 16.40 3.56 -16.45
CA PRO A 62 16.88 3.57 -15.07
C PRO A 62 16.10 4.57 -14.22
N ILE A 63 15.70 4.19 -12.99
CA ILE A 63 14.89 5.05 -12.12
C ILE A 63 15.54 6.42 -11.85
N LEU A 64 16.86 6.44 -11.63
CA LEU A 64 17.59 7.69 -11.38
C LEU A 64 17.62 8.60 -12.62
N GLU A 65 17.65 8.00 -13.80
CA GLU A 65 17.57 8.72 -15.07
C GLU A 65 16.16 9.27 -15.31
N ALA A 66 15.12 8.49 -15.01
CA ALA A 66 13.73 8.95 -15.08
C ALA A 66 13.51 10.19 -14.21
N ILE A 67 13.95 10.14 -12.94
CA ILE A 67 13.88 11.28 -12.02
C ILE A 67 14.64 12.49 -12.56
N LYS A 68 15.87 12.28 -13.05
CA LYS A 68 16.70 13.37 -13.58
C LYS A 68 16.07 14.03 -14.81
N ASN A 69 15.49 13.24 -15.71
CA ASN A 69 14.86 13.76 -16.92
C ASN A 69 13.60 14.57 -16.62
N GLU A 70 12.81 14.13 -15.64
CA GLU A 70 11.55 14.81 -15.27
C GLU A 70 11.78 16.04 -14.39
N THR A 71 12.65 15.92 -13.39
CA THR A 71 12.84 16.95 -12.36
C THR A 71 14.06 17.85 -12.57
N GLY A 72 15.01 17.43 -13.42
CA GLY A 72 16.32 18.05 -13.57
C GLY A 72 17.28 17.78 -12.40
N ILE A 73 16.88 16.97 -11.41
CA ILE A 73 17.66 16.68 -10.20
C ILE A 73 18.44 15.38 -10.39
N ASP A 74 19.76 15.47 -10.30
CA ASP A 74 20.64 14.32 -10.27
C ASP A 74 20.74 13.78 -8.84
N VAL A 75 19.80 12.91 -8.48
CA VAL A 75 19.70 12.35 -7.11
C VAL A 75 20.87 11.43 -6.75
N GLU A 76 21.56 10.85 -7.73
CA GLU A 76 22.66 9.90 -7.51
C GLU A 76 23.81 10.55 -6.72
N ASN A 77 24.11 11.81 -7.02
CA ASN A 77 25.27 12.53 -6.49
C ASN A 77 24.97 13.37 -5.24
N LEU A 78 23.72 13.39 -4.76
CA LEU A 78 23.33 14.14 -3.56
C LEU A 78 23.61 13.35 -2.29
N ASN A 79 24.05 14.03 -1.22
CA ASN A 79 23.98 13.45 0.12
C ASN A 79 22.54 13.49 0.68
N ASP A 80 22.28 12.82 1.80
CA ASP A 80 20.92 12.66 2.34
C ASP A 80 20.24 13.99 2.73
N ILE A 81 21.03 14.96 3.19
CA ILE A 81 20.53 16.29 3.55
C ILE A 81 20.11 17.03 2.27
N GLU A 82 20.98 17.04 1.27
CA GLU A 82 20.72 17.69 -0.02
C GLU A 82 19.53 17.04 -0.73
N LEU A 83 19.45 15.70 -0.71
CA LEU A 83 18.33 14.95 -1.29
C LEU A 83 17.01 15.33 -0.61
N SER A 84 16.99 15.38 0.72
CA SER A 84 15.81 15.78 1.49
C SER A 84 15.38 17.22 1.18
N GLU A 85 16.32 18.16 1.10
CA GLU A 85 16.03 19.55 0.75
C GLU A 85 15.49 19.69 -0.67
N LYS A 86 16.10 18.99 -1.64
CA LYS A 86 15.66 18.98 -3.03
C LYS A 86 14.26 18.39 -3.17
N ALA A 87 13.98 17.27 -2.51
CA ALA A 87 12.66 16.64 -2.47
C ALA A 87 11.59 17.61 -1.93
N LYS A 88 11.85 18.27 -0.80
CA LYS A 88 10.94 19.28 -0.23
C LYS A 88 10.68 20.45 -1.17
N ASN A 89 11.72 20.93 -1.88
CA ASN A 89 11.60 22.04 -2.82
C ASN A 89 10.70 21.72 -4.04
N ILE A 90 10.57 20.46 -4.42
CA ILE A 90 9.65 20.01 -5.47
C ILE A 90 8.30 19.53 -4.91
N GLY A 91 8.04 19.75 -3.62
CA GLY A 91 6.75 19.47 -2.98
C GLY A 91 6.58 18.04 -2.48
N ILE A 92 7.65 17.25 -2.36
CA ILE A 92 7.59 15.93 -1.72
C ILE A 92 7.61 16.11 -0.20
N GLU A 93 6.67 15.47 0.49
CA GLU A 93 6.70 15.39 1.94
C GLU A 93 7.84 14.47 2.38
N VAL A 94 8.75 15.00 3.20
CA VAL A 94 9.89 14.24 3.74
C VAL A 94 9.96 14.44 5.25
N ASP A 95 9.87 13.34 5.98
CA ASP A 95 10.03 13.29 7.44
C ASP A 95 11.40 12.75 7.86
N SER A 96 11.64 12.65 9.17
CA SER A 96 12.93 12.21 9.72
C SER A 96 13.12 10.68 9.78
N THR A 97 12.08 9.89 9.50
CA THR A 97 12.16 8.42 9.48
C THR A 97 12.48 7.90 8.07
N MET A 98 12.20 8.70 7.02
CA MET A 98 12.52 8.37 5.64
C MET A 98 14.03 8.30 5.38
N GLY A 99 14.51 7.11 5.00
CA GLY A 99 15.83 6.91 4.41
C GLY A 99 15.91 7.38 2.96
N ARG A 100 17.13 7.45 2.41
CA ARG A 100 17.41 7.86 1.02
C ARG A 100 16.57 7.12 -0.01
N GLY A 101 16.47 5.79 0.10
CA GLY A 101 15.61 4.98 -0.76
C GLY A 101 14.15 5.44 -0.79
N LYS A 102 13.54 5.68 0.38
CA LYS A 102 12.13 6.11 0.50
C LYS A 102 11.90 7.51 -0.08
N ILE A 103 12.90 8.40 0.01
CA ILE A 103 12.83 9.72 -0.61
C ILE A 103 12.91 9.60 -2.14
N ILE A 104 13.80 8.77 -2.68
CA ILE A 104 13.90 8.52 -4.13
C ILE A 104 12.59 7.93 -4.67
N ASP A 105 12.02 6.96 -3.96
CA ASP A 105 10.72 6.37 -4.27
C ASP A 105 9.61 7.42 -4.33
N SER A 106 9.53 8.28 -3.31
CA SER A 106 8.53 9.34 -3.23
C SER A 106 8.66 10.37 -4.35
N ILE A 107 9.90 10.73 -4.72
CA ILE A 107 10.15 11.62 -5.88
C ILE A 107 9.67 10.94 -7.17
N PHE A 108 10.00 9.67 -7.36
CA PHE A 108 9.61 8.92 -8.56
C PHE A 108 8.09 8.78 -8.66
N GLY A 109 7.42 8.36 -7.58
CA GLY A 109 5.98 8.19 -7.52
C GLY A 109 5.19 9.46 -7.84
N ASP A 110 5.54 10.57 -7.21
CA ASP A 110 4.81 11.83 -7.38
C ASP A 110 5.13 12.55 -8.69
N LYS A 111 6.38 12.47 -9.18
CA LYS A 111 6.82 13.25 -10.36
C LYS A 111 6.83 12.47 -11.65
N CYS A 112 7.14 11.18 -11.61
CA CYS A 112 7.48 10.43 -12.81
C CYS A 112 6.40 9.42 -13.21
N GLU A 113 5.85 8.65 -12.26
CA GLU A 113 5.00 7.48 -12.56
C GLU A 113 3.88 7.79 -13.58
N SER A 114 3.14 8.87 -13.36
CA SER A 114 1.98 9.23 -14.19
C SER A 114 2.30 9.49 -15.67
N ASN A 115 3.57 9.74 -16.02
CA ASN A 115 4.01 10.02 -17.38
C ASN A 115 4.20 8.73 -18.22
N PHE A 116 4.33 7.57 -17.58
CA PHE A 116 4.57 6.30 -18.28
C PHE A 116 3.26 5.67 -18.77
N ILE A 117 2.78 6.16 -19.93
CA ILE A 117 1.52 5.70 -20.53
C ILE A 117 1.65 4.32 -21.19
N GLN A 118 2.65 4.14 -22.04
CA GLN A 118 2.95 2.84 -22.66
C GLN A 118 3.68 1.93 -21.65
N PRO A 119 3.61 0.60 -21.82
CA PRO A 119 4.38 -0.32 -20.98
C PRO A 119 5.86 0.05 -21.01
N THR A 120 6.42 0.32 -19.82
CA THR A 120 7.79 0.80 -19.64
C THR A 120 8.40 0.08 -18.45
N PHE A 121 9.57 -0.54 -18.65
CA PHE A 121 10.36 -1.06 -17.54
C PHE A 121 11.16 0.06 -16.91
N ILE A 122 10.91 0.31 -15.63
CA ILE A 122 11.76 1.13 -14.79
C ILE A 122 12.76 0.19 -14.15
N ILE A 123 14.06 0.45 -14.29
CA ILE A 123 15.12 -0.51 -13.93
C ILE A 123 16.16 0.09 -12.97
N ASP A 124 17.02 -0.78 -12.45
CA ASP A 124 18.24 -0.44 -11.71
C ASP A 124 17.98 0.36 -10.42
N TYR A 125 17.11 -0.17 -9.55
CA TYR A 125 16.73 0.48 -8.30
C TYR A 125 17.89 0.54 -7.29
N PRO A 126 17.94 1.57 -6.42
CA PRO A 126 18.89 1.63 -5.31
C PRO A 126 18.86 0.39 -4.42
N LYS A 127 20.03 -0.03 -3.96
CA LYS A 127 20.22 -1.19 -3.05
C LYS A 127 19.41 -1.07 -1.76
N GLU A 128 19.33 0.13 -1.21
CA GLU A 128 18.60 0.44 0.02
C GLU A 128 17.09 0.20 -0.08
N MET A 129 16.53 0.25 -1.29
CA MET A 129 15.10 0.02 -1.56
C MET A 129 14.77 -1.43 -1.88
N SER A 130 15.79 -2.29 -2.01
CA SER A 130 15.65 -3.61 -2.64
C SER A 130 16.37 -4.67 -1.80
N PRO A 131 15.88 -4.95 -0.57
CA PRO A 131 16.56 -5.81 0.41
C PRO A 131 16.66 -7.29 -0.01
N LEU A 132 15.82 -7.73 -0.94
CA LEU A 132 15.83 -9.10 -1.48
C LEU A 132 16.47 -9.19 -2.86
N THR A 133 16.95 -8.07 -3.41
CA THR A 133 17.47 -8.03 -4.77
C THR A 133 18.98 -8.07 -4.81
N LYS A 134 19.49 -8.84 -5.77
CA LYS A 134 20.91 -8.92 -6.08
C LYS A 134 21.47 -7.57 -6.51
N GLN A 135 22.65 -7.24 -6.00
CA GLN A 135 23.39 -6.05 -6.42
C GLN A 135 23.66 -6.08 -7.92
N HIS A 136 23.55 -4.93 -8.56
CA HIS A 136 23.77 -4.79 -10.00
C HIS A 136 25.21 -5.14 -10.36
N ARG A 137 25.40 -6.00 -11.36
CA ARG A 137 26.70 -6.59 -11.74
C ARG A 137 27.81 -5.57 -12.04
N ASN A 138 27.43 -4.36 -12.47
CA ASN A 138 28.36 -3.28 -12.84
C ASN A 138 28.19 -1.98 -12.04
N LYS A 139 27.23 -1.89 -11.11
CA LYS A 139 26.86 -0.63 -10.43
C LYS A 139 26.62 -0.90 -8.95
N ALA A 140 27.61 -0.62 -8.11
CA ALA A 140 27.63 -1.12 -6.73
C ALA A 140 26.43 -0.67 -5.85
N ASN A 141 25.90 0.52 -6.12
CA ASN A 141 24.81 1.11 -5.32
C ASN A 141 23.41 0.76 -5.86
N LEU A 142 23.33 0.07 -6.99
CA LEU A 142 22.06 -0.30 -7.63
C LEU A 142 21.86 -1.82 -7.60
N THR A 143 20.68 -2.24 -8.01
CA THR A 143 20.24 -3.64 -8.00
C THR A 143 19.68 -4.06 -9.34
N GLU A 144 19.67 -5.35 -9.62
CA GLU A 144 19.04 -5.91 -10.83
C GLU A 144 17.54 -6.09 -10.61
N ARG A 145 16.83 -4.98 -10.43
CA ARG A 145 15.38 -4.89 -10.25
C ARG A 145 14.75 -4.14 -11.40
N PHE A 146 13.52 -4.51 -11.74
CA PHE A 146 12.63 -3.68 -12.52
C PHE A 146 11.21 -3.66 -11.97
N GLU A 147 10.51 -2.57 -12.25
CA GLU A 147 9.06 -2.51 -12.18
C GLU A 147 8.51 -2.24 -13.58
N LEU A 148 7.37 -2.84 -13.91
CA LEU A 148 6.65 -2.57 -15.14
C LEU A 148 5.54 -1.56 -14.86
N LEU A 149 5.69 -0.35 -15.39
CA LEU A 149 4.65 0.66 -15.36
C LEU A 149 3.83 0.62 -16.64
N VAL A 150 2.51 0.70 -16.49
CA VAL A 150 1.57 0.86 -17.60
C VAL A 150 0.49 1.86 -17.22
N ASN A 151 0.32 2.92 -18.01
CA ASN A 151 -0.59 4.02 -17.72
C ASN A 151 -0.43 4.60 -16.30
N GLY A 152 0.83 4.80 -15.89
CA GLY A 152 1.19 5.33 -14.58
C GLY A 152 0.73 4.49 -13.41
N SER A 153 0.65 3.17 -13.60
CA SER A 153 0.40 2.21 -12.54
C SER A 153 1.39 1.05 -12.67
N GLU A 154 1.95 0.65 -11.54
CA GLU A 154 2.83 -0.51 -11.43
C GLU A 154 2.00 -1.81 -11.57
N ILE A 155 2.38 -2.63 -12.55
CA ILE A 155 1.70 -3.89 -12.89
C ILE A 155 2.54 -5.11 -12.46
N ALA A 156 3.86 -4.97 -12.42
CA ALA A 156 4.75 -6.04 -12.00
C ALA A 156 6.01 -5.48 -11.32
N ASN A 157 6.57 -6.25 -10.40
CA ASN A 157 7.88 -6.03 -9.78
C ASN A 157 8.69 -7.32 -9.90
N ALA A 158 9.94 -7.21 -10.34
CA ALA A 158 10.77 -8.36 -10.65
C ALA A 158 12.24 -8.07 -10.43
N TYR A 159 13.02 -9.12 -10.19
CA TYR A 159 14.44 -8.96 -9.97
C TYR A 159 15.25 -10.23 -10.20
N SER A 160 16.57 -10.06 -10.31
CA SER A 160 17.52 -11.15 -10.05
C SER A 160 17.59 -11.36 -8.53
N GLU A 161 17.26 -12.55 -8.07
CA GLU A 161 17.15 -12.91 -6.65
C GLU A 161 18.50 -12.78 -5.92
N LEU A 162 18.48 -12.20 -4.73
CA LEU A 162 19.63 -12.24 -3.84
C LEU A 162 19.79 -13.65 -3.27
N ASN A 163 20.84 -14.33 -3.71
CA ASN A 163 21.10 -15.72 -3.37
C ASN A 163 22.36 -15.92 -2.51
N ASP A 164 22.97 -14.83 -2.05
CA ASP A 164 24.08 -14.86 -1.10
C ASP A 164 23.51 -14.73 0.33
N PRO A 165 23.59 -15.77 1.18
CA PRO A 165 23.02 -15.75 2.52
C PRO A 165 23.69 -14.72 3.44
N ILE A 166 24.96 -14.39 3.21
CA ILE A 166 25.71 -13.43 4.04
C ILE A 166 25.20 -12.02 3.74
N ASP A 167 25.14 -11.64 2.46
CA ASP A 167 24.59 -10.35 2.04
C ASP A 167 23.11 -10.25 2.44
N GLN A 168 22.31 -11.31 2.26
CA GLN A 168 20.89 -11.29 2.64
C GLN A 168 20.67 -11.05 4.14
N LEU A 169 21.51 -11.65 5.00
CA LEU A 169 21.46 -11.40 6.44
C LEU A 169 21.81 -9.95 6.76
N GLU A 170 22.85 -9.39 6.16
CA GLU A 170 23.22 -7.98 6.31
C GLU A 170 22.06 -7.04 5.90
N ARG A 171 21.34 -7.35 4.81
CA ARG A 171 20.15 -6.57 4.41
C ARG A 171 19.04 -6.60 5.46
N PHE A 172 18.79 -7.75 6.08
CA PHE A 172 17.76 -7.83 7.12
C PHE A 172 18.17 -7.11 8.40
N GLU A 173 19.45 -7.14 8.77
CA GLU A 173 19.96 -6.34 9.89
C GLU A 173 19.81 -4.83 9.63
N ASP A 174 20.03 -4.38 8.39
CA ASP A 174 19.81 -2.98 8.01
C ASP A 174 18.33 -2.60 7.99
N GLN A 175 17.44 -3.48 7.52
CA GLN A 175 15.99 -3.29 7.61
C GLN A 175 15.53 -3.20 9.07
N LEU A 176 16.06 -4.02 9.97
CA LEU A 176 15.74 -3.96 11.40
C LEU A 176 16.12 -2.60 12.01
N LYS A 177 17.27 -2.02 11.64
CA LYS A 177 17.68 -0.67 12.06
C LYS A 177 16.73 0.42 11.55
N LEU A 178 16.09 0.23 10.39
CA LEU A 178 15.05 1.13 9.89
C LEU A 178 13.74 0.97 10.67
N SER A 179 13.37 -0.26 11.02
CA SER A 179 12.22 -0.54 11.89
C SER A 179 12.36 0.15 13.26
N GLU A 180 13.56 0.12 13.86
CA GLU A 180 13.87 0.84 15.11
C GLU A 180 13.70 2.36 15.00
N LYS A 181 13.76 2.92 13.79
CA LYS A 181 13.50 4.34 13.50
C LYS A 181 12.02 4.64 13.23
N GLY A 182 11.14 3.64 13.33
CA GLY A 182 9.70 3.79 13.14
C GLY A 182 9.20 3.49 11.74
N ASP A 183 9.95 2.73 10.93
CA ASP A 183 9.46 2.21 9.65
C ASP A 183 8.65 0.92 9.86
N ASP A 184 7.32 1.06 9.91
CA ASP A 184 6.39 -0.05 10.14
C ASP A 184 6.36 -1.08 8.98
N GLU A 185 6.97 -0.75 7.84
CA GLU A 185 7.03 -1.61 6.63
C GLU A 185 8.31 -2.44 6.53
N ALA A 186 9.26 -2.23 7.44
CA ALA A 186 10.54 -2.91 7.41
C ALA A 186 10.43 -4.42 7.68
N MET A 187 11.26 -5.21 6.99
CA MET A 187 11.26 -6.67 7.11
C MET A 187 11.88 -7.14 8.44
N PHE A 188 11.33 -8.22 8.99
CA PHE A 188 11.93 -8.94 10.12
C PHE A 188 12.99 -9.95 9.63
N ILE A 189 13.94 -10.30 10.50
CA ILE A 189 14.94 -11.32 10.20
C ILE A 189 14.28 -12.70 10.21
N ASP A 190 14.20 -13.34 9.04
CA ASP A 190 13.77 -14.74 8.90
C ASP A 190 15.00 -15.66 8.84
N HIS A 191 15.36 -16.23 9.99
CA HIS A 191 16.50 -17.15 10.09
C HIS A 191 16.29 -18.48 9.36
N ASP A 192 15.05 -18.90 9.11
CA ASP A 192 14.78 -20.15 8.37
C ASP A 192 14.96 -19.93 6.86
N PHE A 193 14.56 -18.75 6.36
CA PHE A 193 14.86 -18.31 5.00
C PHE A 193 16.37 -18.19 4.76
N ILE A 194 17.11 -17.54 5.67
CA ILE A 194 18.58 -17.43 5.59
C ILE A 194 19.22 -18.82 5.56
N ARG A 195 18.82 -19.71 6.48
CA ARG A 195 19.32 -21.09 6.49
C ARG A 195 19.04 -21.82 5.18
N SER A 196 17.88 -21.57 4.55
CA SER A 196 17.55 -22.15 3.26
C SER A 196 18.50 -21.68 2.15
N LEU A 197 18.90 -20.40 2.16
CA LEU A 197 19.90 -19.86 1.23
C LEU A 197 21.30 -20.46 1.47
N GLU A 198 21.67 -20.79 2.71
CA GLU A 198 22.94 -21.43 3.06
C GLU A 198 23.09 -22.85 2.45
N TYR A 199 21.99 -23.55 2.18
CA TYR A 199 22.03 -24.82 1.43
C TYR A 199 22.32 -24.62 -0.07
N GLY A 200 22.21 -23.39 -0.57
CA GLY A 200 22.54 -23.00 -1.93
C GLY A 200 21.31 -22.81 -2.81
N MET A 201 20.93 -21.56 -3.03
CA MET A 201 19.98 -21.16 -4.07
C MET A 201 20.73 -20.86 -5.38
N PRO A 202 20.37 -21.50 -6.53
CA PRO A 202 20.98 -21.15 -7.81
C PRO A 202 20.66 -19.69 -8.20
N PRO A 203 21.43 -19.08 -9.12
CA PRO A 203 21.04 -17.80 -9.71
C PRO A 203 19.60 -17.90 -10.22
N THR A 204 18.71 -17.03 -9.78
CA THR A 204 17.27 -17.12 -10.02
C THR A 204 16.75 -15.72 -10.33
N SER A 205 15.67 -15.65 -11.12
CA SER A 205 14.89 -14.42 -11.25
C SER A 205 13.45 -14.69 -10.87
N GLY A 206 12.89 -13.82 -10.02
CA GLY A 206 11.49 -13.81 -9.63
C GLY A 206 10.75 -12.60 -10.19
N ILE A 207 9.43 -12.75 -10.27
CA ILE A 207 8.49 -11.68 -10.64
C ILE A 207 7.17 -11.87 -9.90
N GLY A 208 6.56 -10.76 -9.50
CA GLY A 208 5.19 -10.66 -9.04
C GLY A 208 4.36 -9.81 -9.99
N PHE A 209 3.15 -10.27 -10.34
CA PHE A 209 2.14 -9.51 -11.10
C PHE A 209 0.91 -9.24 -10.26
N GLY A 210 0.57 -7.95 -10.10
CA GLY A 210 -0.71 -7.54 -9.51
C GLY A 210 -1.87 -7.87 -10.45
N ILE A 211 -2.50 -9.02 -10.28
CA ILE A 211 -3.54 -9.52 -11.20
C ILE A 211 -4.75 -8.59 -11.21
N ASP A 212 -5.18 -8.06 -10.06
CA ASP A 212 -6.31 -7.13 -10.00
C ASP A 212 -6.01 -5.84 -10.80
N ARG A 213 -4.79 -5.29 -10.69
CA ARG A 213 -4.37 -4.11 -11.45
C ARG A 213 -4.31 -4.41 -12.95
N LEU A 214 -3.82 -5.60 -13.34
CA LEU A 214 -3.83 -6.04 -14.74
C LEU A 214 -5.27 -6.18 -15.27
N VAL A 215 -6.18 -6.77 -14.49
CA VAL A 215 -7.60 -6.88 -14.88
C VAL A 215 -8.22 -5.49 -15.01
N MET A 216 -8.00 -4.57 -14.06
CA MET A 216 -8.45 -3.18 -14.16
C MET A 216 -8.02 -2.52 -15.47
N LEU A 217 -6.74 -2.69 -15.84
CA LEU A 217 -6.16 -2.13 -17.05
C LEU A 217 -6.81 -2.70 -18.31
N LEU A 218 -6.94 -4.03 -18.40
CA LEU A 218 -7.50 -4.70 -19.58
C LEU A 218 -9.01 -4.48 -19.74
N THR A 219 -9.73 -4.32 -18.63
CA THR A 219 -11.19 -4.11 -18.61
C THR A 219 -11.59 -2.62 -18.59
N ASN A 220 -10.61 -1.70 -18.63
CA ASN A 220 -10.85 -0.25 -18.61
C ASN A 220 -11.59 0.24 -17.35
N HIS A 221 -11.23 -0.31 -16.19
CA HIS A 221 -11.74 0.11 -14.89
C HIS A 221 -10.68 0.93 -14.11
N LYS A 222 -11.14 2.03 -13.49
CA LYS A 222 -10.29 2.94 -12.68
C LYS A 222 -10.37 2.70 -11.18
N SER A 223 -11.06 1.64 -10.76
CA SER A 223 -11.25 1.28 -9.35
C SER A 223 -11.12 -0.23 -9.23
N ILE A 224 -10.31 -0.69 -8.29
CA ILE A 224 -10.12 -2.12 -7.99
C ILE A 224 -11.41 -2.78 -7.53
N GLN A 225 -12.33 -2.01 -6.95
CA GLN A 225 -13.63 -2.51 -6.51
C GLN A 225 -14.53 -2.99 -7.67
N GLU A 226 -14.25 -2.56 -8.90
CA GLU A 226 -15.01 -2.99 -10.09
C GLU A 226 -14.56 -4.37 -10.61
N VAL A 227 -13.38 -4.84 -10.18
CA VAL A 227 -12.79 -6.11 -10.65
C VAL A 227 -12.76 -7.20 -9.57
N ILE A 228 -13.22 -6.89 -8.36
CA ILE A 228 -13.35 -7.82 -7.24
C ILE A 228 -14.84 -7.99 -6.94
N PHE A 229 -15.34 -9.22 -6.85
CA PHE A 229 -16.77 -9.48 -6.59
C PHE A 229 -17.25 -8.95 -5.23
N PHE A 230 -16.41 -9.05 -4.20
CA PHE A 230 -16.70 -8.62 -2.83
C PHE A 230 -15.54 -7.79 -2.28
N PRO A 231 -15.38 -6.53 -2.73
CA PRO A 231 -14.30 -5.68 -2.23
C PRO A 231 -14.53 -5.35 -0.75
N GLN A 232 -13.47 -5.06 -0.02
CA GLN A 232 -13.60 -4.66 1.38
C GLN A 232 -14.41 -3.35 1.46
N MET A 233 -15.50 -3.39 2.20
CA MET A 233 -16.34 -2.21 2.44
C MET A 233 -16.09 -1.65 3.83
N ARG A 234 -16.29 -0.35 3.99
CA ARG A 234 -16.35 0.25 5.34
C ARG A 234 -17.63 -0.27 6.02
N PRO A 235 -17.57 -0.69 7.30
CA PRO A 235 -18.75 -1.09 8.04
C PRO A 235 -19.82 0.01 8.01
N GLU A 236 -21.08 -0.39 7.87
CA GLU A 236 -22.19 0.54 7.98
C GLU A 236 -22.19 1.19 9.38
N LYS A 237 -22.15 2.51 9.41
CA LYS A 237 -22.43 3.26 10.64
C LYS A 237 -23.93 3.24 10.83
N ASN A 238 -24.42 2.36 11.69
CA ASN A 238 -25.79 2.42 12.19
C ASN A 238 -25.96 3.67 13.06
N GLU A 239 -26.14 4.85 12.45
CA GLU A 239 -26.59 6.02 13.18
C GLU A 239 -28.00 5.74 13.70
N VAL A 240 -28.06 5.45 15.00
CA VAL A 240 -29.33 5.31 15.70
C VAL A 240 -30.02 6.67 15.64
N LYS A 241 -31.09 6.78 14.86
CA LYS A 241 -31.92 7.99 14.81
C LYS A 241 -32.57 8.19 16.16
N LEU A 242 -32.04 9.13 16.94
CA LEU A 242 -32.59 9.53 18.23
C LEU A 242 -33.70 10.56 18.01
N ASN A 243 -34.82 10.38 18.70
CA ASN A 243 -35.83 11.43 18.84
C ASN A 243 -35.34 12.53 19.82
N ASP A 244 -36.08 13.64 19.94
CA ASP A 244 -35.65 14.78 20.76
C ASP A 244 -35.42 14.42 22.25
N GLU A 245 -36.21 13.50 22.80
CA GLU A 245 -36.11 13.04 24.19
C GLU A 245 -34.84 12.19 24.40
N GLU A 246 -34.59 11.27 23.47
CA GLU A 246 -33.39 10.42 23.45
C GLU A 246 -32.12 11.24 23.24
N ARG A 247 -32.17 12.23 22.35
CA ARG A 247 -31.05 13.13 22.06
C ARG A 247 -30.72 13.99 23.27
N LYS A 248 -31.71 14.56 23.96
CA LYS A 248 -31.53 15.33 25.20
C LYS A 248 -30.79 14.51 26.26
N VAL A 249 -31.21 13.26 26.49
CA VAL A 249 -30.57 12.37 27.48
C VAL A 249 -29.17 11.96 27.02
N PHE A 250 -28.99 11.59 25.76
CA PHE A 250 -27.71 11.13 25.22
C PHE A 250 -26.64 12.23 25.20
N ASP A 251 -27.00 13.46 24.82
CA ASP A 251 -26.06 14.59 24.79
C ASP A 251 -25.61 15.02 26.20
N PHE A 252 -26.48 14.89 27.21
CA PHE A 252 -26.08 15.05 28.61
C PHE A 252 -25.10 13.98 29.06
N MET A 253 -25.35 12.72 28.69
CA MET A 253 -24.47 11.61 29.02
C MET A 253 -23.12 11.67 28.31
N LYS A 254 -23.04 12.21 27.08
CA LYS A 254 -21.77 12.47 26.40
C LYS A 254 -20.85 13.42 27.19
N LYS A 255 -21.41 14.37 27.92
CA LYS A 255 -20.65 15.33 28.73
C LYS A 255 -20.20 14.74 30.07
N ASN A 256 -21.11 14.04 30.75
CA ASN A 256 -20.88 13.60 32.12
C ASN A 256 -20.32 12.18 32.23
N LYS A 257 -20.39 11.38 31.15
CA LYS A 257 -19.95 9.98 31.01
C LYS A 257 -20.63 8.98 31.94
N LYS A 258 -20.80 9.29 33.22
CA LYS A 258 -21.47 8.47 34.23
C LYS A 258 -22.12 9.35 35.30
N VAL A 259 -23.39 9.11 35.58
CA VAL A 259 -24.17 9.86 36.58
C VAL A 259 -25.12 8.93 37.33
N GLU A 260 -25.62 9.39 38.47
CA GLU A 260 -26.66 8.70 39.21
C GLU A 260 -28.01 8.82 38.47
N ILE A 261 -28.85 7.79 38.55
CA ILE A 261 -30.10 7.74 37.78
C ILE A 261 -31.07 8.87 38.17
N GLU A 262 -31.06 9.29 39.44
CA GLU A 262 -31.91 10.38 39.94
C GLU A 262 -31.48 11.74 39.37
N GLU A 263 -30.18 11.98 39.27
CA GLU A 263 -29.63 13.19 38.64
C GLU A 263 -30.05 13.28 37.17
N LEU A 264 -29.93 12.16 36.43
CA LEU A 264 -30.33 12.12 35.02
C LEU A 264 -31.84 12.28 34.84
N LYS A 265 -32.65 11.71 35.73
CA LYS A 265 -34.12 11.89 35.73
C LYS A 265 -34.51 13.34 35.95
N ASN A 266 -33.87 14.00 36.91
CA ASN A 266 -34.11 15.41 37.24
C ASN A 266 -33.72 16.32 36.07
N TYR A 267 -32.61 16.03 35.37
CA TYR A 267 -32.21 16.78 34.17
C TYR A 267 -33.15 16.55 32.97
N ALA A 268 -33.58 15.31 32.75
CA ALA A 268 -34.37 14.95 31.59
C ALA A 268 -35.78 15.57 31.64
N GLU A 269 -36.36 15.72 32.84
CA GLU A 269 -37.71 16.27 33.08
C GLU A 269 -38.80 15.55 32.27
N LEU A 270 -38.60 14.25 32.03
CA LEU A 270 -39.54 13.41 31.28
C LEU A 270 -40.59 12.82 32.23
N SER A 271 -41.82 12.64 31.73
CA SER A 271 -42.81 11.84 32.47
C SER A 271 -42.34 10.39 32.58
N ASN A 272 -42.77 9.65 33.62
CA ASN A 272 -42.33 8.27 33.86
C ASN A 272 -42.44 7.37 32.60
N LYS A 273 -43.55 7.48 31.86
CA LYS A 273 -43.75 6.72 30.61
C LYS A 273 -42.76 7.09 29.50
N LYS A 274 -42.41 8.37 29.37
CA LYS A 274 -41.45 8.86 28.38
C LYS A 274 -40.02 8.51 28.77
N TRP A 275 -39.70 8.63 30.07
CA TRP A 275 -38.42 8.21 30.64
C TRP A 275 -38.14 6.73 30.36
N ASP A 276 -39.08 5.84 30.70
CA ASP A 276 -38.90 4.40 30.52
C ASP A 276 -38.70 4.04 29.05
N LYS A 277 -39.46 4.67 28.14
CA LYS A 277 -39.30 4.47 26.69
C LYS A 277 -37.91 4.94 26.21
N THR A 278 -37.47 6.11 26.67
CA THR A 278 -36.21 6.74 26.28
C THR A 278 -35.00 5.93 26.74
N ILE A 279 -34.92 5.60 28.04
CA ILE A 279 -33.81 4.81 28.58
C ILE A 279 -33.77 3.41 27.97
N LYS A 280 -34.92 2.75 27.82
CA LYS A 280 -34.99 1.43 27.19
C LYS A 280 -34.50 1.47 25.75
N SER A 281 -34.83 2.52 24.99
CA SER A 281 -34.36 2.70 23.61
C SER A 281 -32.86 2.94 23.55
N LEU A 282 -32.33 3.86 24.37
CA LEU A 282 -30.89 4.16 24.43
C LEU A 282 -30.05 2.96 24.87
N THR A 283 -30.51 2.19 25.86
CA THR A 283 -29.83 0.97 26.29
C THR A 283 -29.95 -0.17 25.27
N LYS A 284 -31.10 -0.33 24.60
CA LYS A 284 -31.25 -1.31 23.51
C LYS A 284 -30.27 -1.05 22.36
N ASN A 285 -30.02 0.23 22.06
CA ASN A 285 -29.10 0.66 21.02
C ASN A 285 -27.63 0.70 21.48
N LYS A 286 -27.31 0.19 22.69
CA LYS A 286 -25.97 0.17 23.27
C LYS A 286 -25.32 1.56 23.35
N LEU A 287 -26.14 2.59 23.54
CA LEU A 287 -25.66 3.97 23.73
C LEU A 287 -25.46 4.30 25.21
N LEU A 288 -26.24 3.67 26.09
CA LEU A 288 -26.17 3.83 27.53
C LEU A 288 -26.27 2.47 28.23
N LYS A 289 -25.59 2.33 29.36
CA LYS A 289 -25.67 1.18 30.26
C LYS A 289 -26.22 1.64 31.61
N VAL A 290 -27.27 0.97 32.09
CA VAL A 290 -27.79 1.18 33.45
C VAL A 290 -27.33 0.02 34.33
N PHE A 291 -26.75 0.31 35.48
CA PHE A 291 -26.30 -0.72 36.41
C PHE A 291 -26.49 -0.27 37.86
N LYS A 292 -26.51 -1.25 38.78
CA LYS A 292 -26.67 -1.04 40.21
C LYS A 292 -25.44 -1.56 40.94
N ASN A 293 -24.95 -0.81 41.92
CA ASN A 293 -23.93 -1.23 42.87
C ASN A 293 -24.37 -0.89 44.31
N ASP A 294 -23.49 -1.11 45.29
CA ASP A 294 -23.78 -0.88 46.71
C ASP A 294 -24.05 0.60 47.05
N SER A 295 -23.67 1.52 46.15
CA SER A 295 -23.81 2.97 46.34
C SER A 295 -25.00 3.58 45.60
N GLY A 296 -25.73 2.83 44.76
CA GLY A 296 -26.89 3.36 44.02
C GLY A 296 -27.12 2.74 42.64
N ILE A 297 -27.96 3.41 41.84
CA ILE A 297 -28.23 3.05 40.44
C ILE A 297 -27.62 4.12 39.53
N PHE A 298 -26.78 3.71 38.59
CA PHE A 298 -26.02 4.58 37.72
C PHE A 298 -26.36 4.36 36.25
N VAL A 299 -26.20 5.41 35.45
CA VAL A 299 -26.26 5.38 33.99
C VAL A 299 -24.89 5.80 33.45
N GLU A 300 -24.34 5.05 32.51
CA GLU A 300 -23.02 5.25 31.93
C GLU A 300 -23.08 5.23 30.40
N LEU A 301 -22.31 6.10 29.76
CA LEU A 301 -22.12 6.12 28.31
C LEU A 301 -21.30 4.90 27.88
N THR A 302 -21.83 4.14 26.92
CA THR A 302 -21.15 2.95 26.36
C THR A 302 -20.11 3.33 25.32
#